data_AF-A0A8K0MQH1-F1
#
_entry.id   AF-A0A8K0MQH1-F1
#
_cell.length_a   1.000
_cell.length_b   1.000
_cell.length_c   1.000
_cell.angle_alpha   90.00
_cell.angle_beta   90.00
_cell.angle_gamma   90.00
#
_symmetry.space_group_name_H-M   'P 1'
#
loop_
_entity.id
_entity.type
_entity.pdbx_description
1 polymer ?
#
loop_
_entity_poly.entity_id
_entity_poly.type
_entity_poly.pdbx_seq_one_letter_code
_entity_poly.pdbx_strand_id
1 'polypeptide(L)'
;MTNKKLTKRSLTSEMDKSVKRMLKLIEEDGDSFAKKAEMYYQKRPELISHVEDFYRMYRSLAERYDHVTGELRKNIPLDLQSQSSGISDFGSELPSTWPSPDQRLPRRKSSNRAPGFDFFLGSGGNSYDNYQKEGDESSTLTDSEPESDDSSVNNYSGSLVNGGDQGFQRKTIELEIELREVKEKLRLQQEENVDGSSSSRGQRHENSEDYYTRITGYEQELRVANEKIQDSEEEITRLKIELQRYKLSEFNNVLLAGPVSATEREVKMSQAEPESEHQERLNGLEKDVNTDSKVRALVEELRITKDRLLVSENEINSLRRELERNRSTEKIRQLQDQLELAQKDVVMWKNKLNAEKREVSKLQERITRLKSSLSDRDHEIRDLKTAVSDAEQKIFPEKSQVKAEISRLLKERTHLEGQLREWECRGRSLEEDIRKIRVKKTEMEERLNSEIEHLKNNIEDRSDRIETLNKSLDGLKIERDDLNAKVQTLEAEVSCRDDMIDQMDKQLQQLHREHQELIAKAEGSHKLVEEMKSRTSELEGEIERQKVVILEGAEEKREVIRQLCFSIEHYRNGYYRLRKAVQGHRRVPVLAS
;
A
#
# COMPACT_ATOMS: atom_id res chain seq x y z
N MET A 1 9.91 43.33 18.74
CA MET A 1 10.06 41.85 18.79
C MET A 1 11.28 41.47 17.96
N THR A 2 12.10 40.52 18.42
CA THR A 2 13.40 40.19 17.79
C THR A 2 13.26 39.08 16.75
N ASN A 3 13.59 39.36 15.49
CA ASN A 3 13.67 38.36 14.43
C ASN A 3 14.87 37.42 14.64
N LYS A 4 14.68 36.38 15.47
CA LYS A 4 15.64 35.26 15.57
C LYS A 4 15.75 34.59 14.19
N LYS A 5 16.94 34.61 13.60
CA LYS A 5 17.27 33.78 12.43
C LYS A 5 17.15 32.30 12.82
N LEU A 6 16.01 31.68 12.48
CA LEU A 6 15.79 30.24 12.58
C LEU A 6 16.79 29.51 11.66
N THR A 7 17.90 29.06 12.23
CA THR A 7 18.87 28.22 11.52
C THR A 7 18.25 26.85 11.23
N LYS A 8 18.72 26.16 10.17
CA LYS A 8 18.24 24.81 9.79
C LYS A 8 18.20 23.84 10.99
N ARG A 9 19.21 23.91 11.87
CA ARG A 9 19.34 23.09 13.09
C ARG A 9 18.24 23.39 14.15
N SER A 10 17.77 24.63 14.25
CA SER A 10 16.68 25.01 15.17
C SER A 10 15.37 24.38 14.72
N LEU A 11 15.01 24.58 13.44
CA LEU A 11 13.76 24.08 12.87
C LEU A 11 13.67 22.54 12.93
N THR A 12 14.77 21.82 12.62
CA THR A 12 14.79 20.36 12.76
C THR A 12 14.66 19.91 14.21
N SER A 13 15.20 20.67 15.17
CA SER A 13 15.03 20.37 16.60
C SER A 13 13.59 20.64 17.09
N GLU A 14 12.94 21.69 16.57
CA GLU A 14 11.54 22.02 16.88
C GLU A 14 10.57 20.95 16.33
N MET A 15 10.80 20.46 15.10
CA MET A 15 10.04 19.36 14.52
C MET A 15 10.22 18.04 15.30
N ASP A 16 11.46 17.66 15.63
CA ASP A 16 11.78 16.49 16.46
C ASP A 16 11.12 16.55 17.85
N LYS A 17 11.16 17.71 18.50
CA LYS A 17 10.43 17.97 19.76
C LYS A 17 8.91 17.91 19.62
N SER A 18 8.36 18.14 18.43
CA SER A 18 6.92 17.94 18.18
C SER A 18 6.59 16.46 18.04
N VAL A 19 7.37 15.70 17.26
CA VAL A 19 7.18 14.25 17.10
C VAL A 19 7.29 13.53 18.44
N LYS A 20 8.29 13.85 19.27
CA LYS A 20 8.47 13.26 20.60
C LYS A 20 7.33 13.56 21.58
N ARG A 21 6.66 14.73 21.45
CA ARG A 21 5.44 15.03 22.23
C ARG A 21 4.24 14.24 21.72
N MET A 22 4.06 14.11 20.41
CA MET A 22 2.98 13.30 19.83
C MET A 22 3.10 11.82 20.20
N LEU A 23 4.30 11.25 20.15
CA LEU A 23 4.55 9.87 20.58
C LEU A 23 4.20 9.66 22.06
N LYS A 24 4.61 10.57 22.97
CA LYS A 24 4.25 10.49 24.40
C LYS A 24 2.74 10.62 24.70
N LEU A 25 1.94 11.16 23.77
CA LEU A 25 0.48 11.16 23.91
C LEU A 25 -0.17 9.81 23.50
N ILE A 26 0.58 8.93 22.85
CA ILE A 26 0.15 7.59 22.39
C ILE A 26 0.76 6.49 23.27
N GLU A 27 1.98 6.71 23.74
CA GLU A 27 2.81 5.79 24.51
C GLU A 27 2.57 5.95 26.02
N GLU A 28 1.54 5.27 26.54
CA GLU A 28 1.30 5.16 27.99
C GLU A 28 0.54 3.87 28.35
N ASP A 29 0.91 3.27 29.49
CA ASP A 29 0.41 1.96 29.91
C ASP A 29 -0.87 2.09 30.74
N GLY A 30 -2.00 1.73 30.11
CA GLY A 30 -3.24 1.43 30.83
C GLY A 30 -3.26 -0.05 31.21
N ASP A 31 -3.26 -0.34 32.51
CA ASP A 31 -3.26 -1.71 33.09
C ASP A 31 -4.49 -2.56 32.69
N SER A 32 -5.49 -1.92 32.09
CA SER A 32 -6.69 -2.54 31.54
C SER A 32 -7.13 -1.82 30.26
N PHE A 33 -7.72 -2.57 29.33
CA PHE A 33 -8.17 -2.06 28.03
C PHE A 33 -9.13 -0.87 28.13
N ALA A 34 -10.07 -0.89 29.09
CA ALA A 34 -11.01 0.20 29.30
C ALA A 34 -10.30 1.51 29.69
N LYS A 35 -9.35 1.43 30.63
CA LYS A 35 -8.50 2.56 31.07
C LYS A 35 -7.64 3.09 29.90
N LYS A 36 -7.14 2.21 29.04
CA LYS A 36 -6.39 2.60 27.82
C LYS A 36 -7.26 3.32 26.79
N ALA A 37 -8.51 2.86 26.59
CA ALA A 37 -9.47 3.52 25.70
C ALA A 37 -9.90 4.90 26.24
N GLU A 38 -10.17 5.01 27.53
CA GLU A 38 -10.50 6.27 28.21
C GLU A 38 -9.35 7.30 28.08
N MET A 39 -8.13 6.91 28.45
CA MET A 39 -6.94 7.76 28.33
C MET A 39 -6.68 8.21 26.88
N TYR A 40 -6.92 7.34 25.89
CA TYR A 40 -6.85 7.71 24.48
C TYR A 40 -7.88 8.80 24.13
N TYR A 41 -9.14 8.67 24.54
CA TYR A 41 -10.15 9.69 24.27
C TYR A 41 -9.88 11.01 24.99
N GLN A 42 -9.31 10.99 26.20
CA GLN A 42 -8.88 12.19 26.92
C GLN A 42 -7.69 12.89 26.24
N LYS A 43 -6.69 12.15 25.74
CA LYS A 43 -5.50 12.71 25.06
C LYS A 43 -5.71 13.06 23.57
N ARG A 44 -6.75 12.53 22.93
CA ARG A 44 -7.06 12.73 21.50
C ARG A 44 -7.10 14.21 21.06
N PRO A 45 -7.67 15.18 21.83
CA PRO A 45 -7.67 16.60 21.45
C PRO A 45 -6.26 17.21 21.43
N GLU A 46 -5.42 16.88 22.41
CA GLU A 46 -4.03 17.38 22.49
C GLU A 46 -3.17 16.81 21.35
N LEU A 47 -3.37 15.53 21.02
CA LEU A 47 -2.69 14.88 19.91
C LEU A 47 -3.08 15.52 18.56
N ILE A 48 -4.37 15.80 18.35
CA ILE A 48 -4.84 16.52 17.16
C ILE A 48 -4.20 17.92 17.06
N SER A 49 -4.16 18.66 18.18
CA SER A 49 -3.52 19.99 18.23
C SER A 49 -2.02 19.94 17.84
N HIS A 50 -1.27 18.96 18.35
CA HIS A 50 0.14 18.79 17.98
C HIS A 50 0.35 18.31 16.53
N VAL A 51 -0.59 17.54 15.95
CA VAL A 51 -0.58 17.17 14.52
C VAL A 51 -0.86 18.39 13.64
N GLU A 52 -1.81 19.26 14.01
CA GLU A 52 -2.06 20.52 13.30
C GLU A 52 -0.86 21.45 13.31
N ASP A 53 -0.23 21.67 14.48
CA ASP A 53 0.98 22.47 14.61
C ASP A 53 2.13 21.90 13.77
N PHE A 54 2.31 20.57 13.79
CA PHE A 54 3.33 19.92 12.97
C PHE A 54 3.07 20.10 11.47
N TYR A 55 1.82 19.99 11.02
CA TYR A 55 1.44 20.26 9.63
C TYR A 55 1.67 21.72 9.23
N ARG A 56 1.36 22.68 10.12
CA ARG A 56 1.64 24.12 9.90
C ARG A 56 3.15 24.39 9.76
N MET A 57 3.98 23.79 10.62
CA MET A 57 5.45 23.89 10.53
C MET A 57 6.00 23.26 9.24
N TYR A 58 5.53 22.07 8.87
CA TYR A 58 5.89 21.39 7.63
C TYR A 58 5.52 22.22 6.40
N ARG A 59 4.29 22.76 6.36
CA ARG A 59 3.82 23.57 5.24
C ARG A 59 4.64 24.86 5.08
N SER A 60 4.95 25.54 6.17
CA SER A 60 5.84 26.72 6.16
C SER A 60 7.27 26.36 5.71
N LEU A 61 7.75 25.13 5.93
CA LEU A 61 9.04 24.67 5.40
C LEU A 61 8.95 24.40 3.88
N ALA A 62 7.90 23.73 3.40
CA ALA A 62 7.67 23.49 1.99
C ALA A 62 7.55 24.81 1.20
N GLU A 63 6.73 25.76 1.69
CA GLU A 63 6.59 27.08 1.09
C GLU A 63 7.93 27.81 0.98
N ARG A 64 8.79 27.75 2.01
CA ARG A 64 10.15 28.34 1.95
C ARG A 64 11.08 27.60 0.98
N TYR A 65 10.95 26.29 0.83
CA TYR A 65 11.69 25.52 -0.17
C TYR A 65 11.29 25.91 -1.59
N ASP A 66 10.00 26.09 -1.85
CA ASP A 66 9.47 26.54 -3.15
C ASP A 66 9.89 27.98 -3.47
N HIS A 67 9.94 28.87 -2.48
CA HIS A 67 10.49 30.22 -2.65
C HIS A 67 11.97 30.19 -3.04
N VAL A 68 12.81 29.47 -2.29
CA VAL A 68 14.26 29.36 -2.58
C VAL A 68 14.51 28.66 -3.92
N THR A 69 13.76 27.62 -4.25
CA THR A 69 13.90 26.89 -5.53
C THR A 69 13.38 27.71 -6.71
N GLY A 70 12.31 28.49 -6.51
CA GLY A 70 11.77 29.42 -7.50
C GLY A 70 12.67 30.63 -7.73
N GLU A 71 13.30 31.17 -6.68
CA GLU A 71 14.34 32.20 -6.79
C GLU A 71 15.59 31.66 -7.47
N LEU A 72 16.04 30.44 -7.13
CA LEU A 72 17.18 29.82 -7.79
C LEU A 72 16.94 29.68 -9.31
N ARG A 73 15.76 29.20 -9.72
CA ARG A 73 15.39 29.11 -11.15
C ARG A 73 15.30 30.47 -11.85
N LYS A 74 14.97 31.56 -11.13
CA LYS A 74 14.94 32.93 -11.68
C LYS A 74 16.31 33.60 -11.77
N ASN A 75 17.31 33.09 -11.03
CA ASN A 75 18.67 33.64 -10.98
C ASN A 75 19.69 32.84 -11.82
N ILE A 76 19.24 31.86 -12.62
CA ILE A 76 20.08 31.23 -13.66
C ILE A 76 20.13 32.18 -14.87
N PRO A 77 21.31 32.65 -15.32
CA PRO A 77 21.42 33.48 -16.51
C PRO A 77 20.98 32.73 -17.77
N LEU A 78 20.20 33.39 -18.63
CA LEU A 78 19.60 32.79 -19.83
C LEU A 78 20.61 32.47 -20.95
N ASP A 79 21.85 32.98 -20.87
CA ASP A 79 22.85 32.92 -21.95
C ASP A 79 23.53 31.56 -22.15
N LEU A 80 23.29 30.55 -21.30
CA LEU A 80 23.89 29.21 -21.43
C LEU A 80 22.94 28.12 -21.93
N GLN A 81 21.71 28.46 -22.34
CA GLN A 81 20.74 27.48 -22.84
C GLN A 81 20.71 27.35 -24.38
N SER A 82 21.57 28.07 -25.10
CA SER A 82 21.58 28.16 -26.58
C SER A 82 22.51 27.18 -27.31
N GLN A 83 23.33 26.38 -26.62
CA GLN A 83 24.35 25.52 -27.24
C GLN A 83 24.23 24.01 -26.94
N SER A 84 23.10 23.53 -26.40
CA SER A 84 22.82 22.10 -26.19
C SER A 84 21.66 21.60 -27.06
N SER A 85 21.74 21.84 -28.37
CA SER A 85 20.75 21.40 -29.37
C SER A 85 21.46 20.58 -30.46
N GLY A 86 21.62 19.28 -30.24
CA GLY A 86 22.50 18.46 -31.08
C GLY A 86 22.31 16.93 -31.07
N ILE A 87 21.23 16.39 -30.50
CA ILE A 87 20.84 14.98 -30.69
C ILE A 87 19.32 14.89 -30.71
N SER A 88 18.73 14.30 -31.77
CA SER A 88 17.28 14.17 -31.93
C SER A 88 16.92 12.97 -32.83
N ASP A 89 16.35 11.93 -32.22
CA ASP A 89 15.70 10.77 -32.86
C ASP A 89 15.05 9.95 -31.71
N PHE A 90 13.81 9.44 -31.72
CA PHE A 90 12.63 9.58 -32.60
C PHE A 90 11.57 10.45 -31.86
N GLY A 91 10.54 11.08 -32.46
CA GLY A 91 9.36 10.47 -33.10
C GLY A 91 8.38 9.88 -32.05
N SER A 92 7.12 10.31 -31.90
CA SER A 92 6.30 11.26 -32.71
C SER A 92 4.98 11.65 -32.00
N GLU A 93 4.50 12.90 -32.19
CA GLU A 93 3.08 13.37 -32.13
C GLU A 93 2.30 13.29 -30.78
N LEU A 94 1.31 14.11 -30.39
CA LEU A 94 0.62 15.36 -30.81
C LEU A 94 -0.18 15.88 -29.54
N PRO A 95 -0.95 17.00 -29.54
CA PRO A 95 -0.73 18.37 -30.00
C PRO A 95 -0.90 19.45 -28.87
N SER A 96 -0.85 20.73 -29.26
CA SER A 96 -1.16 21.94 -28.44
C SER A 96 -2.60 21.95 -27.87
N THR A 97 -3.00 22.80 -26.89
CA THR A 97 -3.03 24.29 -26.89
C THR A 97 -3.57 24.74 -25.49
N TRP A 98 -3.20 25.86 -24.86
CA TRP A 98 -3.82 27.22 -24.92
C TRP A 98 -3.06 28.21 -24.00
N PRO A 99 -3.19 29.55 -24.17
CA PRO A 99 -2.23 30.53 -23.65
C PRO A 99 -2.68 31.28 -22.38
N SER A 100 -1.75 32.03 -21.77
CA SER A 100 -2.05 33.16 -20.87
C SER A 100 -2.51 34.38 -21.68
N PRO A 101 -3.45 35.20 -21.16
CA PRO A 101 -3.04 36.54 -20.75
C PRO A 101 -3.76 37.11 -19.50
N ASP A 102 -3.24 38.23 -18.99
CA ASP A 102 -3.86 39.08 -17.98
C ASP A 102 -5.23 39.68 -18.39
N GLN A 103 -6.21 39.68 -17.47
CA GLN A 103 -6.64 40.95 -16.83
C GLN A 103 -7.75 40.82 -15.76
N ARG A 104 -7.67 41.70 -14.75
CA ARG A 104 -8.72 42.22 -13.84
C ARG A 104 -9.27 41.30 -12.73
N LEU A 105 -9.07 41.80 -11.50
CA LEU A 105 -9.81 41.43 -10.29
C LEU A 105 -11.34 41.61 -10.49
N PRO A 106 -12.17 40.81 -9.81
CA PRO A 106 -12.83 41.41 -8.64
C PRO A 106 -12.67 40.60 -7.34
N ARG A 107 -12.39 41.35 -6.27
CA ARG A 107 -12.26 40.91 -4.87
C ARG A 107 -13.53 40.18 -4.36
N ARG A 108 -13.43 38.89 -4.05
CA ARG A 108 -14.36 38.19 -3.13
C ARG A 108 -13.63 37.57 -1.94
N LYS A 109 -14.39 37.29 -0.88
CA LYS A 109 -13.90 37.10 0.49
C LYS A 109 -13.21 35.74 0.68
N SER A 110 -12.24 35.70 1.59
CA SER A 110 -11.62 34.48 2.11
C SER A 110 -12.64 33.61 2.86
N SER A 111 -12.74 32.34 2.49
CA SER A 111 -13.41 31.29 3.29
C SER A 111 -12.40 30.19 3.62
N ASN A 112 -12.00 30.09 4.89
CA ASN A 112 -10.94 29.19 5.33
C ASN A 112 -11.47 27.74 5.53
N ARG A 113 -11.70 26.99 4.45
CA ARG A 113 -11.94 25.54 4.50
C ARG A 113 -11.55 24.91 3.15
N ALA A 114 -10.86 23.76 3.19
CA ALA A 114 -10.52 22.98 2.00
C ALA A 114 -11.59 21.88 1.78
N PRO A 115 -11.86 21.46 0.53
CA PRO A 115 -12.74 20.32 0.27
C PRO A 115 -12.17 19.02 0.85
N GLY A 116 -13.04 18.16 1.39
CA GLY A 116 -12.67 16.83 1.89
C GLY A 116 -12.53 16.68 3.41
N PHE A 117 -12.88 17.72 4.20
CA PHE A 117 -12.78 17.67 5.68
C PHE A 117 -14.10 17.32 6.39
N ASP A 118 -15.16 16.97 5.64
CA ASP A 118 -16.53 16.85 6.16
C ASP A 118 -16.90 15.43 6.61
N PHE A 119 -15.95 14.49 6.56
CA PHE A 119 -16.15 13.08 6.97
C PHE A 119 -15.75 12.77 8.44
N PHE A 120 -14.99 13.66 9.10
CA PHE A 120 -14.35 13.34 10.39
C PHE A 120 -14.84 14.15 11.60
N LEU A 121 -15.71 15.13 11.38
CA LEU A 121 -16.37 15.91 12.44
C LEU A 121 -17.86 15.99 12.13
N GLY A 122 -18.68 15.34 12.97
CA GLY A 122 -20.13 15.31 12.81
C GLY A 122 -20.73 16.72 12.83
N SER A 123 -21.70 16.98 11.95
CA SER A 123 -22.29 18.30 11.74
C SER A 123 -23.27 18.69 12.86
N GLY A 124 -22.73 19.02 14.05
CA GLY A 124 -23.51 19.52 15.19
C GLY A 124 -24.05 20.92 14.94
N GLY A 125 -25.39 21.07 14.96
CA GLY A 125 -26.07 22.34 14.68
C GLY A 125 -27.53 22.35 15.12
N ASN A 126 -27.76 22.40 16.44
CA ASN A 126 -28.97 22.77 17.20
C ASN A 126 -30.39 22.49 16.64
N SER A 127 -31.21 21.82 17.46
CA SER A 127 -32.51 22.41 17.87
C SER A 127 -33.16 21.75 19.11
N TYR A 128 -33.45 22.59 20.12
CA TYR A 128 -34.46 22.49 21.21
C TYR A 128 -34.47 21.35 22.25
N ASP A 129 -34.26 21.78 23.51
CA ASP A 129 -34.95 21.45 24.78
C ASP A 129 -35.71 20.13 24.98
N ASN A 130 -35.33 19.36 26.01
CA ASN A 130 -36.09 19.37 27.29
C ASN A 130 -35.42 18.59 28.46
N TYR A 131 -35.59 19.16 29.67
CA TYR A 131 -35.59 18.62 31.05
C TYR A 131 -34.91 17.28 31.47
N GLN A 132 -34.03 17.38 32.50
CA GLN A 132 -34.02 16.68 33.82
C GLN A 132 -33.97 15.12 33.90
N LYS A 133 -33.45 14.44 34.94
CA LYS A 133 -32.91 14.82 36.28
C LYS A 133 -31.95 13.72 36.84
N GLU A 134 -31.05 14.12 37.74
CA GLU A 134 -30.42 13.41 38.92
C GLU A 134 -30.38 11.87 39.11
N GLY A 135 -29.32 11.41 39.83
CA GLY A 135 -29.18 10.09 40.49
C GLY A 135 -28.44 9.05 39.63
N ASP A 136 -27.20 8.61 39.89
CA ASP A 136 -26.30 8.61 41.07
C ASP A 136 -26.55 7.51 42.14
N GLU A 137 -25.46 7.07 42.75
CA GLU A 137 -25.24 6.07 43.82
C GLU A 137 -25.44 4.55 43.55
N SER A 138 -24.29 3.86 43.46
CA SER A 138 -23.95 2.56 44.09
C SER A 138 -24.41 1.18 43.54
N SER A 139 -23.41 0.28 43.41
CA SER A 139 -23.21 -0.97 44.18
C SER A 139 -24.39 -1.98 44.32
N THR A 140 -24.25 -3.30 44.17
CA THR A 140 -23.05 -4.18 44.17
C THR A 140 -23.40 -5.62 43.73
N LEU A 141 -22.37 -6.38 43.30
CA LEU A 141 -22.23 -7.85 43.36
C LEU A 141 -23.14 -8.80 42.54
N THR A 142 -22.47 -9.83 42.03
CA THR A 142 -22.89 -11.20 41.68
C THR A 142 -23.84 -11.85 42.72
N ASP A 143 -24.66 -12.85 42.40
CA ASP A 143 -24.22 -14.20 41.94
C ASP A 143 -25.40 -15.08 41.43
N SER A 144 -25.06 -16.11 40.63
CA SER A 144 -25.76 -17.39 40.35
C SER A 144 -27.16 -17.45 39.70
N GLU A 145 -27.24 -18.20 38.57
CA GLU A 145 -27.99 -19.46 38.32
C GLU A 145 -29.35 -19.73 39.05
N PRO A 146 -30.34 -20.47 38.45
CA PRO A 146 -30.11 -21.58 37.51
C PRO A 146 -31.09 -21.79 36.33
N GLU A 147 -30.72 -22.76 35.49
CA GLU A 147 -31.52 -23.75 34.72
C GLU A 147 -33.07 -23.73 34.84
N SER A 148 -33.78 -23.82 33.70
CA SER A 148 -34.68 -24.95 33.36
C SER A 148 -35.33 -24.84 31.96
N ASP A 149 -35.77 -25.97 31.42
CA ASP A 149 -36.00 -26.25 29.99
C ASP A 149 -37.43 -26.02 29.42
N ASP A 150 -37.44 -25.78 28.10
CA ASP A 150 -38.38 -26.26 27.06
C ASP A 150 -39.83 -25.72 26.87
N SER A 151 -40.30 -25.88 25.62
CA SER A 151 -41.69 -25.97 25.12
C SER A 151 -42.44 -24.71 24.66
N SER A 152 -41.94 -24.13 23.56
CA SER A 152 -42.70 -24.00 22.27
C SER A 152 -43.93 -23.08 22.12
N VAL A 153 -43.88 -22.23 21.06
CA VAL A 153 -44.98 -21.78 20.16
C VAL A 153 -46.17 -21.00 20.78
N ASN A 154 -46.27 -19.70 20.47
CA ASN A 154 -47.09 -19.21 19.32
C ASN A 154 -46.79 -17.73 18.97
N ASN A 155 -47.21 -17.27 17.78
CA ASN A 155 -47.07 -15.90 17.29
C ASN A 155 -48.38 -15.10 17.43
N TYR A 156 -48.32 -13.81 17.82
CA TYR A 156 -48.54 -12.66 16.91
C TYR A 156 -48.45 -11.29 17.63
N SER A 157 -47.70 -10.34 17.05
CA SER A 157 -47.73 -8.86 17.26
C SER A 157 -47.50 -8.27 18.68
N GLY A 158 -46.65 -7.23 18.79
CA GLY A 158 -46.45 -6.53 20.09
C GLY A 158 -45.72 -5.17 20.07
N SER A 159 -44.62 -5.04 19.31
CA SER A 159 -43.78 -3.82 19.15
C SER A 159 -42.79 -3.47 20.29
N LEU A 160 -41.60 -3.00 19.87
CA LEU A 160 -40.52 -2.30 20.60
C LEU A 160 -40.12 -2.72 22.03
N VAL A 161 -38.89 -3.24 22.18
CA VAL A 161 -37.68 -2.55 22.72
C VAL A 161 -36.42 -3.26 22.14
N ASN A 162 -35.27 -2.57 22.09
CA ASN A 162 -33.91 -3.11 21.81
C ASN A 162 -33.73 -4.57 22.30
N GLY A 163 -33.11 -5.50 21.58
CA GLY A 163 -32.06 -5.34 20.57
C GLY A 163 -30.66 -5.37 21.21
N GLY A 164 -29.76 -6.30 20.90
CA GLY A 164 -29.87 -7.43 19.96
C GLY A 164 -28.51 -8.07 19.61
N ASP A 165 -27.49 -7.92 20.46
CA ASP A 165 -26.08 -8.03 20.05
C ASP A 165 -25.32 -9.22 20.67
N GLN A 166 -25.57 -9.57 21.94
CA GLN A 166 -24.85 -10.66 22.62
C GLN A 166 -24.93 -12.03 21.92
N GLY A 167 -26.04 -12.33 21.23
CA GLY A 167 -26.18 -13.55 20.43
C GLY A 167 -25.28 -13.58 19.19
N PHE A 168 -25.03 -12.43 18.56
CA PHE A 168 -24.08 -12.31 17.46
C PHE A 168 -22.64 -12.30 17.97
N GLN A 169 -22.35 -11.59 19.07
CA GLN A 169 -21.03 -11.60 19.69
C GLN A 169 -20.61 -13.02 20.11
N ARG A 170 -21.51 -13.81 20.73
CA ARG A 170 -21.21 -15.19 21.11
C ARG A 170 -20.91 -16.08 19.90
N LYS A 171 -21.72 -16.01 18.83
CA LYS A 171 -21.44 -16.71 17.56
C LYS A 171 -20.18 -16.23 16.85
N THR A 172 -19.83 -14.95 16.98
CA THR A 172 -18.58 -14.40 16.41
C THR A 172 -17.38 -14.99 17.13
N ILE A 173 -17.40 -15.06 18.47
CA ILE A 173 -16.34 -15.69 19.28
C ILE A 173 -16.23 -17.18 18.98
N GLU A 174 -17.36 -17.88 18.86
CA GLU A 174 -17.43 -19.31 18.53
C GLU A 174 -16.80 -19.61 17.15
N LEU A 175 -17.20 -18.86 16.11
CA LEU A 175 -16.60 -18.94 14.78
C LEU A 175 -15.12 -18.50 14.75
N GLU A 176 -14.73 -17.55 15.60
CA GLU A 176 -13.33 -17.13 15.76
C GLU A 176 -12.44 -18.17 16.47
N ILE A 177 -13.04 -19.11 17.21
CA ILE A 177 -12.36 -20.27 17.82
C ILE A 177 -12.26 -21.38 16.78
N GLU A 178 -13.37 -21.73 16.10
CA GLU A 178 -13.35 -22.71 15.00
C GLU A 178 -12.37 -22.31 13.88
N LEU A 179 -12.35 -21.03 13.47
CA LEU A 179 -11.42 -20.52 12.46
C LEU A 179 -9.95 -20.63 12.93
N ARG A 180 -9.70 -20.48 14.24
CA ARG A 180 -8.36 -20.69 14.83
C ARG A 180 -7.98 -22.16 14.78
N GLU A 181 -8.85 -23.06 15.25
CA GLU A 181 -8.60 -24.49 15.22
C GLU A 181 -8.40 -25.02 13.79
N VAL A 182 -9.24 -24.62 12.83
CA VAL A 182 -9.13 -25.05 11.43
C VAL A 182 -7.83 -24.53 10.82
N LYS A 183 -7.41 -23.30 11.13
CA LYS A 183 -6.15 -22.73 10.68
C LYS A 183 -4.92 -23.40 11.31
N GLU A 184 -5.03 -23.82 12.57
CA GLU A 184 -3.97 -24.55 13.28
C GLU A 184 -3.88 -26.01 12.81
N LYS A 185 -5.01 -26.68 12.59
CA LYS A 185 -5.10 -28.00 11.93
C LYS A 185 -4.51 -27.98 10.52
N LEU A 186 -4.83 -26.94 9.72
CA LEU A 186 -4.24 -26.73 8.39
C LEU A 186 -2.72 -26.49 8.47
N ARG A 187 -2.25 -25.71 9.45
CA ARG A 187 -0.82 -25.49 9.67
C ARG A 187 -0.08 -26.77 10.06
N LEU A 188 -0.64 -27.57 10.97
CA LEU A 188 -0.07 -28.86 11.36
C LEU A 188 -0.03 -29.83 10.16
N GLN A 189 -1.09 -29.89 9.34
CA GLN A 189 -1.07 -30.61 8.06
C GLN A 189 0.03 -30.12 7.11
N GLN A 190 0.30 -28.81 7.10
CA GLN A 190 1.33 -28.23 6.24
C GLN A 190 2.75 -28.49 6.77
N GLU A 191 2.95 -28.53 8.08
CA GLU A 191 4.24 -28.84 8.72
C GLU A 191 4.55 -30.36 8.64
N GLU A 192 3.55 -31.23 8.82
CA GLU A 192 3.65 -32.69 8.62
C GLU A 192 4.04 -33.07 7.17
N ASN A 193 3.69 -32.22 6.19
CA ASN A 193 4.08 -32.41 4.79
C ASN A 193 5.51 -31.92 4.44
N VAL A 194 6.23 -31.25 5.35
CA VAL A 194 7.52 -30.59 5.04
C VAL A 194 8.74 -31.39 5.49
N ASP A 195 8.74 -31.97 6.69
CA ASP A 195 9.94 -32.62 7.27
C ASP A 195 10.25 -34.04 6.73
N GLY A 196 9.45 -34.57 5.79
CA GLY A 196 9.65 -35.92 5.21
C GLY A 196 10.60 -36.01 4.00
N SER A 197 11.17 -34.91 3.51
CA SER A 197 11.72 -34.84 2.14
C SER A 197 13.25 -35.00 2.01
N SER A 198 13.80 -36.15 2.41
CA SER A 198 15.21 -36.51 2.09
C SER A 198 15.43 -37.97 1.65
N SER A 199 14.43 -38.62 1.06
CA SER A 199 14.59 -39.85 0.23
C SER A 199 13.37 -40.13 -0.66
N SER A 200 13.51 -41.07 -1.61
CA SER A 200 12.49 -41.54 -2.58
C SER A 200 12.11 -40.59 -3.74
N ARG A 201 13.10 -40.28 -4.59
CA ARG A 201 12.90 -39.78 -5.97
C ARG A 201 12.21 -40.86 -6.84
N GLY A 202 10.88 -40.99 -6.75
CA GLY A 202 10.16 -42.03 -7.49
C GLY A 202 8.65 -41.84 -7.72
N GLN A 203 7.90 -41.31 -6.75
CA GLN A 203 6.43 -41.49 -6.74
C GLN A 203 5.65 -40.17 -6.61
N ARG A 204 5.48 -39.46 -7.74
CA ARG A 204 4.63 -38.25 -7.86
C ARG A 204 3.82 -38.14 -9.16
N HIS A 205 3.79 -39.16 -10.02
CA HIS A 205 3.08 -39.10 -11.31
C HIS A 205 1.62 -39.56 -11.22
N GLU A 206 1.37 -40.66 -10.50
CA GLU A 206 0.10 -41.41 -10.49
C GLU A 206 -1.13 -40.52 -10.21
N ASN A 207 -1.07 -39.67 -9.18
CA ASN A 207 -2.21 -38.82 -8.79
C ASN A 207 -2.51 -37.69 -9.80
N SER A 208 -1.52 -37.19 -10.55
CA SER A 208 -1.78 -36.15 -11.58
C SER A 208 -2.42 -36.74 -12.82
N GLU A 209 -2.18 -38.02 -13.09
CA GLU A 209 -2.79 -38.79 -14.18
C GLU A 209 -4.23 -39.21 -13.84
N ASP A 210 -4.52 -39.52 -12.56
CA ASP A 210 -5.89 -39.78 -12.07
C ASP A 210 -6.81 -38.56 -12.21
N TYR A 211 -6.32 -37.34 -11.95
CA TYR A 211 -7.13 -36.13 -12.19
C TYR A 211 -7.37 -35.87 -13.69
N TYR A 212 -6.34 -36.03 -14.53
CA TYR A 212 -6.50 -35.81 -15.99
C TYR A 212 -7.45 -36.84 -16.62
N THR A 213 -7.27 -38.12 -16.30
CA THR A 213 -8.14 -39.20 -16.79
C THR A 213 -9.58 -38.99 -16.32
N ARG A 214 -9.81 -38.66 -15.05
CA ARG A 214 -11.16 -38.36 -14.52
C ARG A 214 -11.81 -37.14 -15.16
N ILE A 215 -11.05 -36.07 -15.46
CA ILE A 215 -11.55 -34.91 -16.22
C ILE A 215 -11.97 -35.34 -17.64
N THR A 216 -11.12 -36.04 -18.38
CA THR A 216 -11.47 -36.51 -19.73
C THR A 216 -12.65 -37.50 -19.74
N GLY A 217 -12.83 -38.27 -18.67
CA GLY A 217 -14.02 -39.11 -18.46
C GLY A 217 -15.30 -38.27 -18.37
N TYR A 218 -15.33 -37.28 -17.47
CA TYR A 218 -16.47 -36.38 -17.35
C TYR A 218 -16.74 -35.55 -18.61
N GLU A 219 -15.71 -35.10 -19.33
CA GLU A 219 -15.88 -34.43 -20.63
C GLU A 219 -16.53 -35.34 -21.68
N GLN A 220 -16.18 -36.63 -21.70
CA GLN A 220 -16.76 -37.60 -22.62
C GLN A 220 -18.18 -38.01 -22.21
N GLU A 221 -18.48 -38.13 -20.92
CA GLU A 221 -19.83 -38.32 -20.40
C GLU A 221 -20.75 -37.14 -20.76
N LEU A 222 -20.26 -35.89 -20.60
CA LEU A 222 -20.96 -34.67 -21.02
C LEU A 222 -21.24 -34.66 -22.53
N ARG A 223 -20.29 -35.11 -23.36
CA ARG A 223 -20.47 -35.24 -24.81
C ARG A 223 -21.61 -36.19 -25.15
N VAL A 224 -21.60 -37.39 -24.57
CA VAL A 224 -22.64 -38.43 -24.79
C VAL A 224 -23.99 -38.03 -24.20
N ALA A 225 -24.01 -37.26 -23.11
CA ALA A 225 -25.25 -36.69 -22.56
C ALA A 225 -25.85 -35.64 -23.50
N ASN A 226 -25.04 -34.73 -24.04
CA ASN A 226 -25.50 -33.71 -24.99
C ASN A 226 -25.97 -34.32 -26.32
N GLU A 227 -25.30 -35.36 -26.81
CA GLU A 227 -25.70 -36.12 -28.01
C GLU A 227 -27.09 -36.77 -27.81
N LYS A 228 -27.31 -37.44 -26.67
CA LYS A 228 -28.63 -37.98 -26.30
C LYS A 228 -29.71 -36.91 -26.10
N ILE A 229 -29.35 -35.73 -25.61
CA ILE A 229 -30.27 -34.59 -25.53
C ILE A 229 -30.69 -34.19 -26.94
N GLN A 230 -29.74 -34.03 -27.87
CA GLN A 230 -30.06 -33.72 -29.27
C GLN A 230 -30.95 -34.80 -29.92
N ASP A 231 -30.62 -36.09 -29.77
CA ASP A 231 -31.44 -37.20 -30.27
C ASP A 231 -32.90 -37.10 -29.77
N SER A 232 -33.06 -36.75 -28.49
CA SER A 232 -34.37 -36.59 -27.84
C SER A 232 -35.11 -35.31 -28.27
N GLU A 233 -34.39 -34.21 -28.52
CA GLU A 233 -34.96 -32.98 -29.07
C GLU A 233 -35.43 -33.22 -30.51
N GLU A 234 -34.64 -33.91 -31.33
CA GLU A 234 -35.04 -34.33 -32.67
C GLU A 234 -36.26 -35.27 -32.61
N GLU A 235 -36.31 -36.24 -31.69
CA GLU A 235 -37.48 -37.08 -31.50
C GLU A 235 -38.72 -36.29 -31.06
N ILE A 236 -38.57 -35.32 -30.16
CA ILE A 236 -39.63 -34.38 -29.79
C ILE A 236 -40.11 -33.59 -31.01
N THR A 237 -39.23 -33.16 -31.93
CA THR A 237 -39.67 -32.52 -33.18
C THR A 237 -40.42 -33.49 -34.12
N ARG A 238 -39.95 -34.74 -34.26
CA ARG A 238 -40.63 -35.79 -35.05
C ARG A 238 -42.04 -36.06 -34.51
N LEU A 239 -42.16 -36.31 -33.21
CA LEU A 239 -43.43 -36.54 -32.52
C LEU A 239 -44.36 -35.31 -32.57
N LYS A 240 -43.81 -34.09 -32.51
CA LYS A 240 -44.57 -32.83 -32.64
C LYS A 240 -45.15 -32.64 -34.05
N ILE A 241 -44.38 -32.98 -35.09
CA ILE A 241 -44.86 -32.99 -36.48
C ILE A 241 -45.95 -34.06 -36.66
N GLU A 242 -45.79 -35.25 -36.07
CA GLU A 242 -46.79 -36.31 -36.12
C GLU A 242 -48.09 -35.94 -35.36
N LEU A 243 -47.99 -35.35 -34.16
CA LEU A 243 -49.14 -34.78 -33.44
C LEU A 243 -49.86 -33.69 -34.25
N GLN A 244 -49.13 -32.89 -35.01
CA GLN A 244 -49.71 -31.88 -35.90
C GLN A 244 -50.41 -32.54 -37.11
N ARG A 245 -49.87 -33.64 -37.65
CA ARG A 245 -50.55 -34.45 -38.69
C ARG A 245 -51.81 -35.12 -38.16
N TYR A 246 -51.81 -35.68 -36.94
CA TYR A 246 -53.03 -36.26 -36.36
C TYR A 246 -54.09 -35.20 -36.07
N LYS A 247 -53.74 -34.01 -35.56
CA LYS A 247 -54.70 -32.90 -35.39
C LYS A 247 -55.30 -32.41 -36.71
N LEU A 248 -54.53 -32.41 -37.80
CA LEU A 248 -55.04 -32.14 -39.15
C LEU A 248 -55.93 -33.29 -39.67
N SER A 249 -55.69 -34.53 -39.25
CA SER A 249 -56.51 -35.70 -39.58
C SER A 249 -57.84 -35.73 -38.82
N GLU A 250 -57.86 -35.36 -37.55
CA GLU A 250 -59.09 -35.19 -36.76
C GLU A 250 -60.01 -34.12 -37.40
N PHE A 251 -59.45 -32.98 -37.80
CA PHE A 251 -60.19 -31.92 -38.49
C PHE A 251 -60.88 -32.38 -39.79
N ASN A 252 -60.28 -33.32 -40.52
CA ASN A 252 -60.86 -33.87 -41.74
C ASN A 252 -61.98 -34.91 -41.47
N ASN A 253 -61.96 -35.60 -40.32
CA ASN A 253 -62.97 -36.60 -39.98
C ASN A 253 -64.25 -36.03 -39.34
N VAL A 254 -64.21 -34.80 -38.82
CA VAL A 254 -65.36 -34.17 -38.14
C VAL A 254 -66.39 -33.57 -39.11
N LEU A 255 -66.06 -33.40 -40.40
CA LEU A 255 -66.95 -32.73 -41.37
C LEU A 255 -68.08 -33.61 -41.94
N LEU A 256 -68.30 -34.83 -41.42
CA LEU A 256 -69.28 -35.78 -41.98
C LEU A 256 -70.23 -36.47 -40.98
N ALA A 257 -70.58 -35.83 -39.85
CA ALA A 257 -71.76 -36.21 -39.06
C ALA A 257 -72.28 -35.06 -38.15
N GLY A 258 -73.32 -34.34 -38.60
CA GLY A 258 -74.04 -33.33 -37.81
C GLY A 258 -75.54 -33.68 -37.71
N PRO A 259 -76.19 -33.71 -36.53
CA PRO A 259 -77.52 -34.32 -36.40
C PRO A 259 -78.71 -33.43 -36.82
N VAL A 260 -79.82 -34.09 -37.17
CA VAL A 260 -81.12 -33.46 -37.44
C VAL A 260 -81.77 -32.95 -36.14
N SER A 261 -82.33 -31.74 -36.17
CA SER A 261 -83.06 -31.13 -35.06
C SER A 261 -84.43 -31.79 -34.81
N ALA A 262 -84.76 -32.07 -33.55
CA ALA A 262 -86.08 -32.55 -33.15
C ALA A 262 -87.07 -31.41 -32.86
N THR A 263 -88.34 -31.61 -33.21
CA THR A 263 -89.48 -30.82 -32.73
C THR A 263 -90.65 -31.77 -32.42
N GLU A 264 -91.09 -31.82 -31.17
CA GLU A 264 -92.21 -32.67 -30.77
C GLU A 264 -93.57 -31.95 -30.78
N ARG A 265 -94.53 -32.63 -31.40
CA ARG A 265 -95.98 -32.68 -31.14
C ARG A 265 -96.57 -31.71 -30.10
N GLU A 266 -97.63 -31.00 -30.51
CA GLU A 266 -98.82 -30.81 -29.68
C GLU A 266 -100.05 -31.43 -30.36
N VAL A 267 -101.04 -31.83 -29.55
CA VAL A 267 -102.32 -32.41 -29.99
C VAL A 267 -103.43 -31.88 -29.08
N LYS A 268 -104.55 -31.43 -29.66
CA LYS A 268 -105.84 -31.29 -28.94
C LYS A 268 -107.06 -31.33 -29.86
N MET A 269 -107.89 -32.32 -29.56
CA MET A 269 -109.32 -32.56 -29.81
C MET A 269 -110.16 -31.55 -30.63
N SER A 270 -111.07 -32.11 -31.43
CA SER A 270 -112.48 -31.71 -31.47
C SER A 270 -113.35 -32.95 -31.73
N GLN A 271 -114.64 -32.90 -31.38
CA GLN A 271 -115.59 -34.03 -31.41
C GLN A 271 -116.62 -33.86 -32.54
N ALA A 272 -117.15 -34.96 -33.09
CA ALA A 272 -118.60 -35.20 -33.29
C ALA A 272 -118.90 -36.51 -34.07
N GLU A 273 -119.81 -37.32 -33.52
CA GLU A 273 -120.94 -38.10 -34.10
C GLU A 273 -120.96 -38.62 -35.56
N PRO A 274 -121.58 -39.81 -35.73
CA PRO A 274 -122.35 -40.19 -36.93
C PRO A 274 -123.79 -40.65 -36.61
N GLU A 275 -124.80 -40.17 -37.36
CA GLU A 275 -126.20 -40.67 -37.31
C GLU A 275 -126.86 -40.73 -38.71
N SER A 276 -128.10 -41.27 -38.76
CA SER A 276 -128.89 -41.77 -39.91
C SER A 276 -128.37 -43.09 -40.50
N GLU A 277 -129.07 -44.24 -40.41
CA GLU A 277 -130.48 -44.60 -40.65
C GLU A 277 -130.91 -44.59 -42.13
N HIS A 278 -131.30 -45.77 -42.63
CA HIS A 278 -132.39 -45.93 -43.61
C HIS A 278 -133.00 -47.34 -43.50
N GLN A 279 -134.29 -47.43 -43.18
CA GLN A 279 -135.06 -48.69 -43.19
C GLN A 279 -136.57 -48.41 -43.34
N GLU A 280 -137.10 -48.51 -44.55
CA GLU A 280 -138.55 -48.63 -44.83
C GLU A 280 -138.75 -49.84 -45.77
N ARG A 281 -139.59 -50.84 -45.48
CA ARG A 281 -141.04 -50.89 -45.17
C ARG A 281 -141.96 -50.89 -46.41
N LEU A 282 -142.14 -52.11 -46.92
CA LEU A 282 -143.43 -52.77 -47.24
C LEU A 282 -144.57 -51.94 -47.86
N ASN A 283 -144.99 -52.39 -49.05
CA ASN A 283 -146.31 -52.12 -49.63
C ASN A 283 -147.47 -52.60 -48.75
N GLY A 284 -148.68 -52.10 -49.03
CA GLY A 284 -149.96 -52.68 -48.56
C GLY A 284 -151.12 -52.35 -49.52
N LEU A 285 -152.32 -52.86 -49.17
CA LEU A 285 -153.64 -52.53 -49.75
C LEU A 285 -153.88 -52.93 -51.23
N GLU A 286 -155.12 -53.23 -51.69
CA GLU A 286 -156.32 -53.69 -50.95
C GLU A 286 -157.26 -54.54 -51.84
N LYS A 287 -158.45 -54.85 -51.30
CA LYS A 287 -159.51 -55.75 -51.79
C LYS A 287 -160.59 -54.97 -52.56
N ASP A 288 -161.30 -55.61 -53.49
CA ASP A 288 -162.52 -56.38 -53.15
C ASP A 288 -162.82 -57.36 -54.33
N VAL A 289 -164.03 -57.74 -54.78
CA VAL A 289 -165.39 -57.23 -54.64
C VAL A 289 -166.36 -58.38 -54.28
N ASN A 290 -167.41 -58.04 -53.53
CA ASN A 290 -168.69 -58.76 -53.41
C ASN A 290 -168.83 -59.79 -52.27
N THR A 291 -170.06 -60.24 -52.04
CA THR A 291 -170.56 -60.69 -50.73
C THR A 291 -170.65 -62.21 -50.52
N ASP A 292 -171.01 -62.57 -49.28
CA ASP A 292 -171.35 -63.91 -48.76
C ASP A 292 -170.23 -64.98 -48.65
N SER A 293 -169.10 -64.82 -49.34
CA SER A 293 -167.92 -65.68 -49.11
C SER A 293 -167.04 -65.22 -47.93
N LYS A 294 -167.07 -63.92 -47.59
CA LYS A 294 -166.12 -63.24 -46.67
C LYS A 294 -166.03 -63.89 -45.28
N VAL A 295 -167.12 -64.42 -44.74
CA VAL A 295 -167.16 -65.01 -43.38
C VAL A 295 -166.22 -66.22 -43.26
N ARG A 296 -166.08 -67.03 -44.32
CA ARG A 296 -165.25 -68.26 -44.26
C ARG A 296 -163.75 -67.98 -44.44
N ALA A 297 -163.38 -66.89 -45.10
CA ALA A 297 -161.98 -66.47 -45.26
C ALA A 297 -161.40 -65.84 -43.99
N LEU A 298 -162.18 -64.99 -43.30
CA LEU A 298 -161.73 -64.29 -42.08
C LEU A 298 -161.38 -65.25 -40.92
N VAL A 299 -161.99 -66.44 -40.87
CA VAL A 299 -161.69 -67.47 -39.87
C VAL A 299 -160.28 -68.06 -40.07
N GLU A 300 -159.84 -68.23 -41.32
CA GLU A 300 -158.52 -68.80 -41.61
C GLU A 300 -157.41 -67.73 -41.58
N GLU A 301 -157.71 -66.47 -41.94
CA GLU A 301 -156.82 -65.33 -41.63
C GLU A 301 -156.59 -65.22 -40.12
N LEU A 302 -157.63 -65.40 -39.28
CA LEU A 302 -157.52 -65.43 -37.82
C LEU A 302 -156.60 -66.55 -37.30
N ARG A 303 -156.60 -67.72 -37.96
CA ARG A 303 -155.71 -68.83 -37.62
C ARG A 303 -154.25 -68.48 -37.93
N ILE A 304 -153.97 -68.00 -39.14
CA ILE A 304 -152.62 -67.60 -39.58
C ILE A 304 -152.07 -66.44 -38.74
N THR A 305 -152.90 -65.46 -38.36
CA THR A 305 -152.45 -64.37 -37.47
C THR A 305 -152.15 -64.83 -36.05
N LYS A 306 -152.90 -65.83 -35.53
CA LYS A 306 -152.64 -66.41 -34.21
C LYS A 306 -151.34 -67.21 -34.20
N ASP A 307 -151.07 -68.00 -35.22
CA ASP A 307 -149.84 -68.79 -35.32
C ASP A 307 -148.61 -67.87 -35.50
N ARG A 308 -148.73 -66.78 -36.27
CA ARG A 308 -147.71 -65.71 -36.34
C ARG A 308 -147.48 -64.99 -35.01
N LEU A 309 -148.55 -64.70 -34.26
CA LEU A 309 -148.44 -64.10 -32.93
C LEU A 309 -147.60 -65.00 -32.01
N LEU A 310 -147.90 -66.30 -31.96
CA LEU A 310 -147.18 -67.28 -31.15
C LEU A 310 -145.68 -67.35 -31.49
N VAL A 311 -145.30 -67.26 -32.76
CA VAL A 311 -143.88 -67.20 -33.16
C VAL A 311 -143.23 -65.92 -32.63
N SER A 312 -143.89 -64.76 -32.81
CA SER A 312 -143.35 -63.48 -32.31
C SER A 312 -143.26 -63.40 -30.78
N GLU A 313 -144.20 -64.01 -30.04
CA GLU A 313 -144.13 -64.12 -28.59
C GLU A 313 -142.93 -64.98 -28.15
N ASN A 314 -142.65 -66.08 -28.86
CA ASN A 314 -141.49 -66.93 -28.56
C ASN A 314 -140.16 -66.22 -28.86
N GLU A 315 -140.08 -65.42 -29.93
CA GLU A 315 -138.90 -64.62 -30.26
C GLU A 315 -138.68 -63.47 -29.27
N ILE A 316 -139.74 -62.76 -28.88
CA ILE A 316 -139.71 -61.78 -27.78
C ILE A 316 -139.28 -62.44 -26.46
N ASN A 317 -139.74 -63.66 -26.17
CA ASN A 317 -139.31 -64.42 -25.00
C ASN A 317 -137.89 -65.01 -25.13
N SER A 318 -137.31 -65.03 -26.34
CA SER A 318 -135.88 -65.31 -26.54
C SER A 318 -135.06 -64.07 -26.21
N LEU A 319 -135.33 -62.96 -26.89
CA LEU A 319 -134.66 -61.68 -26.72
C LEU A 319 -134.76 -61.15 -25.29
N ARG A 320 -135.91 -61.35 -24.60
CA ARG A 320 -136.04 -61.05 -23.16
C ARG A 320 -135.11 -61.87 -22.29
N ARG A 321 -134.94 -63.17 -22.56
CA ARG A 321 -134.01 -64.03 -21.80
C ARG A 321 -132.55 -63.70 -22.09
N GLU A 322 -132.22 -63.31 -23.31
CA GLU A 322 -130.88 -62.87 -23.68
C GLU A 322 -130.54 -61.49 -23.10
N LEU A 323 -131.49 -60.54 -23.13
CA LEU A 323 -131.39 -59.26 -22.43
C LEU A 323 -131.21 -59.46 -20.93
N GLU A 324 -132.03 -60.29 -20.28
CA GLU A 324 -131.92 -60.55 -18.84
C GLU A 324 -130.63 -61.31 -18.47
N ARG A 325 -130.08 -62.11 -19.39
CA ARG A 325 -128.77 -62.76 -19.23
C ARG A 325 -127.62 -61.75 -19.36
N ASN A 326 -127.72 -60.78 -20.26
CA ASN A 326 -126.81 -59.63 -20.34
C ASN A 326 -126.99 -58.64 -19.17
N ARG A 327 -128.18 -58.61 -18.56
CA ARG A 327 -128.52 -57.88 -17.33
C ARG A 327 -128.03 -58.57 -16.06
N SER A 328 -127.51 -59.80 -16.17
CA SER A 328 -126.92 -60.50 -15.02
C SER A 328 -125.78 -59.65 -14.46
N THR A 329 -125.98 -59.15 -13.25
CA THR A 329 -125.24 -57.99 -12.71
C THR A 329 -123.74 -58.26 -12.54
N GLU A 330 -123.34 -59.53 -12.54
CA GLU A 330 -121.97 -59.98 -12.30
C GLU A 330 -120.97 -59.45 -13.33
N LYS A 331 -121.32 -59.41 -14.63
CA LYS A 331 -120.40 -58.90 -15.65
C LYS A 331 -120.27 -57.36 -15.61
N ILE A 332 -121.36 -56.67 -15.28
CA ILE A 332 -121.36 -55.22 -15.05
C ILE A 332 -120.52 -54.90 -13.81
N ARG A 333 -120.74 -55.63 -12.72
CA ARG A 333 -119.99 -55.53 -11.47
C ARG A 333 -118.50 -55.77 -11.68
N GLN A 334 -118.10 -56.83 -12.39
CA GLN A 334 -116.69 -57.11 -12.69
C GLN A 334 -116.03 -55.97 -13.47
N LEU A 335 -116.72 -55.38 -14.45
CA LEU A 335 -116.23 -54.19 -15.17
C LEU A 335 -116.16 -52.95 -14.27
N GLN A 336 -117.06 -52.83 -13.28
CA GLN A 336 -117.12 -51.72 -12.34
C GLN A 336 -116.06 -51.83 -11.23
N ASP A 337 -115.78 -53.04 -10.74
CA ASP A 337 -114.68 -53.37 -9.83
C ASP A 337 -113.32 -53.18 -10.54
N GLN A 338 -113.22 -53.56 -11.84
CA GLN A 338 -112.05 -53.26 -12.68
C GLN A 338 -111.88 -51.76 -12.93
N LEU A 339 -112.97 -51.02 -13.13
CA LEU A 339 -112.94 -49.56 -13.27
C LEU A 339 -112.49 -48.89 -11.97
N GLU A 340 -112.95 -49.37 -10.80
CA GLU A 340 -112.45 -48.91 -9.51
C GLU A 340 -110.97 -49.23 -9.30
N LEU A 341 -110.50 -50.43 -9.69
CA LEU A 341 -109.09 -50.80 -9.63
C LEU A 341 -108.25 -49.87 -10.51
N ALA A 342 -108.66 -49.68 -11.77
CA ALA A 342 -108.01 -48.77 -12.71
C ALA A 342 -108.02 -47.31 -12.22
N GLN A 343 -109.09 -46.85 -11.55
CA GLN A 343 -109.13 -45.53 -10.92
C GLN A 343 -108.16 -45.43 -9.74
N LYS A 344 -108.06 -46.46 -8.90
CA LYS A 344 -107.08 -46.53 -7.79
C LYS A 344 -105.64 -46.51 -8.30
N ASP A 345 -105.36 -47.25 -9.38
CA ASP A 345 -104.07 -47.22 -10.07
C ASP A 345 -103.80 -45.86 -10.73
N VAL A 346 -104.77 -45.24 -11.39
CA VAL A 346 -104.64 -43.87 -11.94
C VAL A 346 -104.33 -42.86 -10.84
N VAL A 347 -104.95 -42.97 -9.66
CA VAL A 347 -104.61 -42.13 -8.49
C VAL A 347 -103.20 -42.43 -7.98
N MET A 348 -102.79 -43.71 -7.92
CA MET A 348 -101.42 -44.10 -7.53
C MET A 348 -100.37 -43.53 -8.50
N TRP A 349 -100.58 -43.68 -9.81
CA TRP A 349 -99.69 -43.16 -10.85
C TRP A 349 -99.69 -41.63 -10.90
N LYS A 350 -100.83 -40.97 -10.67
CA LYS A 350 -100.92 -39.51 -10.52
C LYS A 350 -100.13 -39.03 -9.28
N ASN A 351 -100.16 -39.78 -8.18
CA ASN A 351 -99.36 -39.46 -6.99
C ASN A 351 -97.85 -39.69 -7.20
N LYS A 352 -97.45 -40.76 -7.90
CA LYS A 352 -96.07 -41.00 -8.34
C LYS A 352 -95.58 -39.89 -9.27
N LEU A 353 -96.34 -39.56 -10.32
CA LEU A 353 -96.04 -38.46 -11.25
C LEU A 353 -95.90 -37.11 -10.53
N ASN A 354 -96.74 -36.84 -9.53
CA ASN A 354 -96.63 -35.65 -8.69
C ASN A 354 -95.41 -35.69 -7.75
N ALA A 355 -94.90 -36.87 -7.35
CA ALA A 355 -93.65 -37.00 -6.61
C ALA A 355 -92.44 -36.72 -7.53
N GLU A 356 -92.36 -37.40 -8.68
CA GLU A 356 -91.30 -37.16 -9.67
C GLU A 356 -91.26 -35.70 -10.12
N LYS A 357 -92.42 -35.05 -10.33
CA LYS A 357 -92.48 -33.62 -10.67
C LYS A 357 -91.88 -32.71 -9.58
N ARG A 358 -91.95 -33.10 -8.30
CA ARG A 358 -91.27 -32.35 -7.20
C ARG A 358 -89.77 -32.59 -7.21
N GLU A 359 -89.30 -33.82 -7.44
CA GLU A 359 -87.87 -34.11 -7.53
C GLU A 359 -87.23 -33.46 -8.77
N VAL A 360 -87.89 -33.50 -9.93
CA VAL A 360 -87.50 -32.73 -11.12
C VAL A 360 -87.43 -31.23 -10.82
N SER A 361 -88.36 -30.68 -10.03
CA SER A 361 -88.32 -29.27 -9.62
C SER A 361 -87.11 -28.95 -8.72
N LYS A 362 -86.78 -29.81 -7.74
CA LYS A 362 -85.58 -29.69 -6.89
C LYS A 362 -84.28 -29.82 -7.71
N LEU A 363 -84.26 -30.74 -8.68
CA LEU A 363 -83.12 -30.92 -9.58
C LEU A 363 -82.93 -29.69 -10.48
N GLN A 364 -84.01 -29.13 -11.02
CA GLN A 364 -83.98 -27.89 -11.79
C GLN A 364 -83.45 -26.72 -10.96
N GLU A 365 -83.89 -26.60 -9.70
CA GLU A 365 -83.41 -25.59 -8.74
C GLU A 365 -81.92 -25.81 -8.36
N ARG A 366 -81.48 -27.06 -8.24
CA ARG A 366 -80.05 -27.38 -8.05
C ARG A 366 -79.23 -27.02 -9.30
N ILE A 367 -79.76 -27.24 -10.49
CA ILE A 367 -79.14 -26.85 -11.76
C ILE A 367 -79.04 -25.32 -11.86
N THR A 368 -80.04 -24.54 -11.44
CA THR A 368 -79.93 -23.07 -11.47
C THR A 368 -78.89 -22.55 -10.46
N ARG A 369 -78.82 -23.10 -9.24
CA ARG A 369 -77.76 -22.77 -8.27
C ARG A 369 -76.35 -23.14 -8.74
N LEU A 370 -76.19 -24.28 -9.41
CA LEU A 370 -74.91 -24.66 -9.99
C LEU A 370 -74.53 -23.78 -11.19
N LYS A 371 -75.50 -23.34 -12.00
CA LYS A 371 -75.28 -22.39 -13.10
C LYS A 371 -74.87 -20.99 -12.60
N SER A 372 -75.49 -20.47 -11.54
CA SER A 372 -75.03 -19.20 -10.94
C SER A 372 -73.63 -19.36 -10.36
N SER A 373 -73.39 -20.41 -9.56
CA SER A 373 -72.07 -20.64 -8.97
C SER A 373 -70.96 -20.87 -10.01
N LEU A 374 -71.25 -21.46 -11.18
CA LEU A 374 -70.30 -21.55 -12.29
C LEU A 374 -70.02 -20.16 -12.88
N SER A 375 -71.06 -19.37 -13.16
CA SER A 375 -70.91 -17.97 -13.60
C SER A 375 -70.07 -17.16 -12.61
N ASP A 376 -70.28 -17.30 -11.31
CA ASP A 376 -69.54 -16.58 -10.28
C ASP A 376 -68.04 -16.93 -10.32
N ARG A 377 -67.70 -18.22 -10.53
CA ARG A 377 -66.31 -18.68 -10.74
C ARG A 377 -65.73 -18.23 -12.08
N ASP A 378 -66.54 -18.16 -13.13
CA ASP A 378 -66.10 -17.61 -14.43
C ASP A 378 -65.77 -16.10 -14.32
N HIS A 379 -66.42 -15.35 -13.43
CA HIS A 379 -66.05 -13.96 -13.10
C HIS A 379 -64.73 -13.92 -12.31
N GLU A 380 -64.62 -14.68 -11.21
CA GLU A 380 -63.39 -14.78 -10.42
C GLU A 380 -62.16 -15.14 -11.27
N ILE A 381 -62.29 -16.06 -12.21
CA ILE A 381 -61.23 -16.45 -13.16
C ILE A 381 -60.84 -15.28 -14.09
N ARG A 382 -61.79 -14.44 -14.52
CA ARG A 382 -61.49 -13.24 -15.34
C ARG A 382 -60.79 -12.16 -14.53
N ASP A 383 -61.22 -11.94 -13.30
CA ASP A 383 -60.63 -10.93 -12.42
C ASP A 383 -59.20 -11.32 -12.02
N LEU A 384 -58.98 -12.59 -11.65
CA LEU A 384 -57.64 -13.16 -11.40
C LEU A 384 -56.75 -13.08 -12.63
N LYS A 385 -57.25 -13.42 -13.83
CA LYS A 385 -56.48 -13.32 -15.08
C LYS A 385 -56.09 -11.88 -15.42
N THR A 386 -56.96 -10.91 -15.09
CA THR A 386 -56.66 -9.48 -15.24
C THR A 386 -55.58 -9.04 -14.25
N ALA A 387 -55.71 -9.41 -12.98
CA ALA A 387 -54.71 -9.11 -11.94
C ALA A 387 -53.33 -9.73 -12.23
N VAL A 388 -53.27 -10.94 -12.81
CA VAL A 388 -52.02 -11.55 -13.29
C VAL A 388 -51.42 -10.75 -14.45
N SER A 389 -52.24 -10.32 -15.42
CA SER A 389 -51.77 -9.52 -16.56
C SER A 389 -51.19 -8.16 -16.10
N ASP A 390 -51.87 -7.49 -15.16
CA ASP A 390 -51.41 -6.25 -14.53
C ASP A 390 -50.10 -6.43 -13.74
N ALA A 391 -49.91 -7.59 -13.10
CA ALA A 391 -48.68 -7.92 -12.38
C ALA A 391 -47.52 -8.20 -13.34
N GLU A 392 -47.74 -8.99 -14.40
CA GLU A 392 -46.75 -9.22 -15.46
C GLU A 392 -46.31 -7.90 -16.12
N GLN A 393 -47.25 -6.99 -16.40
CA GLN A 393 -46.96 -5.69 -17.00
C GLN A 393 -46.13 -4.76 -16.09
N LYS A 394 -46.19 -4.93 -14.76
CA LYS A 394 -45.35 -4.20 -13.78
C LYS A 394 -43.97 -4.86 -13.62
N ILE A 395 -43.92 -6.18 -13.55
CA ILE A 395 -42.66 -6.93 -13.37
C ILE A 395 -41.76 -6.84 -14.62
N PHE A 396 -42.31 -6.71 -15.83
CA PHE A 396 -41.53 -6.64 -17.06
C PHE A 396 -40.57 -5.42 -17.16
N PRO A 397 -40.99 -4.16 -16.91
CA PRO A 397 -40.09 -3.02 -16.88
C PRO A 397 -39.09 -3.10 -15.71
N GLU A 398 -39.50 -3.56 -14.53
CA GLU A 398 -38.59 -3.76 -13.38
C GLU A 398 -37.47 -4.76 -13.72
N LYS A 399 -37.82 -5.92 -14.28
CA LYS A 399 -36.86 -6.93 -14.77
C LYS A 399 -35.92 -6.37 -15.84
N SER A 400 -36.42 -5.47 -16.68
CA SER A 400 -35.63 -4.79 -17.72
C SER A 400 -34.66 -3.77 -17.12
N GLN A 401 -35.11 -3.00 -16.12
CA GLN A 401 -34.29 -2.05 -15.36
C GLN A 401 -33.19 -2.76 -14.57
N VAL A 402 -33.50 -3.84 -13.85
CA VAL A 402 -32.52 -4.66 -13.13
C VAL A 402 -31.48 -5.25 -14.09
N LYS A 403 -31.89 -5.73 -15.27
CA LYS A 403 -30.96 -6.21 -16.30
C LYS A 403 -30.04 -5.10 -16.84
N ALA A 404 -30.57 -3.89 -17.05
CA ALA A 404 -29.77 -2.74 -17.46
C ALA A 404 -28.78 -2.31 -16.36
N GLU A 405 -29.20 -2.33 -15.10
CA GLU A 405 -28.38 -1.98 -13.94
C GLU A 405 -27.24 -2.98 -13.68
N ILE A 406 -27.53 -4.29 -13.77
CA ILE A 406 -26.50 -5.34 -13.78
C ILE A 406 -25.50 -5.11 -14.92
N SER A 407 -25.98 -4.73 -16.11
CA SER A 407 -25.12 -4.43 -17.26
C SER A 407 -24.28 -3.15 -17.10
N ARG A 408 -24.73 -2.20 -16.27
CA ARG A 408 -23.97 -0.99 -15.89
C ARG A 408 -22.88 -1.34 -14.87
N LEU A 409 -23.27 -2.00 -13.77
CA LEU A 409 -22.37 -2.41 -12.70
C LEU A 409 -21.27 -3.36 -13.17
N LEU A 410 -21.57 -4.27 -14.12
CA LEU A 410 -20.54 -5.13 -14.75
C LEU A 410 -19.50 -4.31 -15.53
N LYS A 411 -19.92 -3.28 -16.29
CA LYS A 411 -18.99 -2.40 -17.01
C LYS A 411 -18.11 -1.61 -16.04
N GLU A 412 -18.72 -1.02 -15.01
CA GLU A 412 -18.01 -0.28 -13.97
C GLU A 412 -17.01 -1.17 -13.22
N ARG A 413 -17.39 -2.40 -12.86
CA ARG A 413 -16.48 -3.41 -12.32
C ARG A 413 -15.30 -3.67 -13.27
N THR A 414 -15.54 -3.95 -14.55
CA THR A 414 -14.43 -4.21 -15.50
C THR A 414 -13.51 -3.01 -15.71
N HIS A 415 -14.03 -1.78 -15.60
CA HIS A 415 -13.24 -0.55 -15.65
C HIS A 415 -12.36 -0.38 -14.40
N LEU A 416 -12.93 -0.58 -13.20
CA LEU A 416 -12.20 -0.52 -11.93
C LEU A 416 -11.14 -1.62 -11.81
N GLU A 417 -11.44 -2.84 -12.26
CA GLU A 417 -10.43 -3.91 -12.38
C GLU A 417 -9.32 -3.54 -13.38
N GLY A 418 -9.64 -2.81 -14.47
CA GLY A 418 -8.66 -2.29 -15.41
C GLY A 418 -7.72 -1.29 -14.76
N GLN A 419 -8.26 -0.31 -14.03
CA GLN A 419 -7.48 0.67 -13.26
C GLN A 419 -6.65 0.00 -12.17
N LEU A 420 -7.19 -0.99 -11.45
CA LEU A 420 -6.44 -1.74 -10.44
C LEU A 420 -5.21 -2.42 -11.05
N ARG A 421 -5.38 -3.12 -12.18
CA ARG A 421 -4.26 -3.74 -12.92
C ARG A 421 -3.23 -2.72 -13.41
N GLU A 422 -3.65 -1.51 -13.79
CA GLU A 422 -2.72 -0.42 -14.13
C GLU A 422 -1.90 0.03 -12.90
N TRP A 423 -2.54 0.24 -11.75
CA TRP A 423 -1.87 0.61 -10.50
C TRP A 423 -0.95 -0.52 -9.98
N GLU A 424 -1.32 -1.79 -10.13
CA GLU A 424 -0.46 -2.95 -9.83
C GLU A 424 0.78 -3.04 -10.74
N CYS A 425 0.62 -2.74 -12.03
CA CYS A 425 1.76 -2.65 -12.97
C CYS A 425 2.67 -1.47 -12.61
N ARG A 426 2.09 -0.31 -12.29
CA ARG A 426 2.84 0.87 -11.84
C ARG A 426 3.57 0.62 -10.52
N GLY A 427 2.93 -0.05 -9.56
CA GLY A 427 3.55 -0.48 -8.30
C GLY A 427 4.78 -1.34 -8.54
N ARG A 428 4.64 -2.43 -9.31
CA ARG A 428 5.76 -3.31 -9.68
C ARG A 428 6.90 -2.59 -10.41
N SER A 429 6.60 -1.61 -11.27
CA SER A 429 7.65 -0.80 -11.92
C SER A 429 8.44 0.07 -10.93
N LEU A 430 7.76 0.65 -9.93
CA LEU A 430 8.40 1.47 -8.89
C LEU A 430 9.18 0.61 -7.89
N GLU A 431 8.68 -0.57 -7.53
CA GLU A 431 9.41 -1.57 -6.73
C GLU A 431 10.70 -2.00 -7.42
N GLU A 432 10.65 -2.24 -8.73
CA GLU A 432 11.81 -2.61 -9.55
C GLU A 432 12.84 -1.47 -9.64
N ASP A 433 12.41 -0.21 -9.79
CA ASP A 433 13.34 0.93 -9.77
C ASP A 433 13.91 1.19 -8.36
N ILE A 434 13.13 0.99 -7.30
CA ILE A 434 13.63 0.99 -5.91
C ILE A 434 14.68 -0.13 -5.73
N ARG A 435 14.47 -1.32 -6.31
CA ARG A 435 15.44 -2.43 -6.28
C ARG A 435 16.74 -2.05 -6.98
N LYS A 436 16.68 -1.48 -8.19
CA LYS A 436 17.87 -0.96 -8.92
C LYS A 436 18.61 0.11 -8.13
N ILE A 437 17.89 1.05 -7.50
CA ILE A 437 18.49 2.13 -6.69
C ILE A 437 19.17 1.55 -5.43
N ARG A 438 18.58 0.56 -4.77
CA ARG A 438 19.21 -0.14 -3.62
C ARG A 438 20.52 -0.83 -4.03
N VAL A 439 20.54 -1.56 -5.14
CA VAL A 439 21.75 -2.23 -5.64
C VAL A 439 22.84 -1.22 -5.99
N LYS A 440 22.51 -0.15 -6.73
CA LYS A 440 23.48 0.92 -7.03
C LYS A 440 24.00 1.63 -5.78
N LYS A 441 23.17 1.77 -4.74
CA LYS A 441 23.59 2.31 -3.44
C LYS A 441 24.62 1.40 -2.78
N THR A 442 24.36 0.09 -2.68
CA THR A 442 25.31 -0.86 -2.05
C THR A 442 26.61 -0.94 -2.84
N GLU A 443 26.57 -0.97 -4.18
CA GLU A 443 27.79 -0.90 -5.01
C GLU A 443 28.62 0.38 -4.76
N MET A 444 27.97 1.52 -4.52
CA MET A 444 28.67 2.77 -4.20
C MET A 444 29.24 2.77 -2.78
N GLU A 445 28.50 2.23 -1.81
CA GLU A 445 28.97 2.09 -0.43
C GLU A 445 30.15 1.11 -0.33
N GLU A 446 30.13 -0.02 -1.04
CA GLU A 446 31.25 -0.96 -1.14
C GLU A 446 32.51 -0.31 -1.74
N ARG A 447 32.37 0.46 -2.83
CA ARG A 447 33.49 1.19 -3.45
C ARG A 447 34.09 2.23 -2.50
N LEU A 448 33.25 3.04 -1.83
CA LEU A 448 33.70 4.05 -0.87
C LEU A 448 34.36 3.41 0.36
N ASN A 449 33.82 2.30 0.87
CA ASN A 449 34.45 1.55 1.96
C ASN A 449 35.81 0.98 1.52
N SER A 450 35.94 0.48 0.30
CA SER A 450 37.22 -0.01 -0.25
C SER A 450 38.26 1.10 -0.39
N GLU A 451 37.84 2.29 -0.85
CA GLU A 451 38.71 3.47 -0.93
C GLU A 451 39.13 3.98 0.45
N ILE A 452 38.20 4.01 1.43
CA ILE A 452 38.49 4.33 2.82
C ILE A 452 39.51 3.37 3.42
N GLU A 453 39.38 2.06 3.20
CA GLU A 453 40.34 1.08 3.73
C GLU A 453 41.71 1.24 3.07
N HIS A 454 41.77 1.45 1.75
CA HIS A 454 43.03 1.76 1.07
C HIS A 454 43.68 3.05 1.62
N LEU A 455 42.89 4.09 1.90
CA LEU A 455 43.40 5.33 2.49
C LEU A 455 43.87 5.17 3.93
N LYS A 456 43.24 4.31 4.75
CA LYS A 456 43.76 3.96 6.10
C LYS A 456 45.13 3.30 6.00
N ASN A 457 45.28 2.28 5.16
CA ASN A 457 46.54 1.53 5.01
C ASN A 457 47.66 2.48 4.53
N ASN A 458 47.37 3.37 3.56
CA ASN A 458 48.30 4.43 3.14
C ASN A 458 48.68 5.43 4.26
N ILE A 459 47.84 5.61 5.28
CA ILE A 459 48.14 6.45 6.46
C ILE A 459 48.97 5.67 7.48
N GLU A 460 48.72 4.38 7.65
CA GLU A 460 49.49 3.47 8.50
C GLU A 460 50.93 3.32 7.96
N ASP A 461 51.11 2.95 6.68
CA ASP A 461 52.41 2.91 5.98
C ASP A 461 53.22 4.22 6.13
N ARG A 462 52.54 5.37 6.10
CA ARG A 462 53.16 6.68 6.29
C ARG A 462 53.49 6.97 7.74
N SER A 463 52.71 6.46 8.69
CA SER A 463 52.96 6.62 10.13
C SER A 463 54.18 5.82 10.55
N ASP A 464 54.30 4.56 10.10
CA ASP A 464 55.49 3.72 10.28
C ASP A 464 56.74 4.33 9.66
N ARG A 465 56.59 4.92 8.45
CA ARG A 465 57.68 5.66 7.80
C ARG A 465 58.08 6.93 8.56
N ILE A 466 57.14 7.62 9.20
CA ILE A 466 57.43 8.76 10.08
C ILE A 466 58.10 8.29 11.38
N GLU A 467 57.69 7.17 11.96
CA GLU A 467 58.31 6.63 13.19
C GLU A 467 59.76 6.17 12.93
N THR A 468 60.02 5.50 11.82
CA THR A 468 61.38 5.10 11.42
C THR A 468 62.27 6.32 11.12
N LEU A 469 61.73 7.37 10.48
CA LEU A 469 62.46 8.64 10.30
C LEU A 469 62.73 9.34 11.63
N ASN A 470 61.78 9.38 12.56
CA ASN A 470 61.96 9.95 13.89
C ASN A 470 63.06 9.21 14.68
N LYS A 471 63.06 7.87 14.67
CA LYS A 471 64.14 7.06 15.26
C LYS A 471 65.51 7.39 14.67
N SER A 472 65.61 7.62 13.35
CA SER A 472 66.87 8.03 12.71
C SER A 472 67.30 9.45 13.09
N LEU A 473 66.34 10.37 13.21
CA LEU A 473 66.56 11.76 13.63
C LEU A 473 67.05 11.84 15.09
N ASP A 474 66.48 11.02 15.98
CA ASP A 474 66.90 10.97 17.39
C ASP A 474 68.29 10.34 17.55
N GLY A 475 68.65 9.34 16.73
CA GLY A 475 70.03 8.86 16.62
C GLY A 475 71.02 9.95 16.19
N LEU A 476 70.67 10.73 15.15
CA LEU A 476 71.50 11.85 14.68
C LEU A 476 71.59 13.01 15.69
N LYS A 477 70.56 13.25 16.51
CA LYS A 477 70.64 14.21 17.63
C LYS A 477 71.70 13.77 18.63
N ILE A 478 71.68 12.49 19.04
CA ILE A 478 72.65 11.93 19.99
C ILE A 478 74.08 12.04 19.42
N GLU A 479 74.31 11.65 18.17
CA GLU A 479 75.62 11.80 17.53
C GLU A 479 76.08 13.27 17.50
N ARG A 480 75.17 14.21 17.20
CA ARG A 480 75.44 15.65 17.24
C ARG A 480 75.78 16.13 18.64
N ASP A 481 75.09 15.66 19.68
CA ASP A 481 75.38 16.02 21.08
C ASP A 481 76.72 15.43 21.56
N ASP A 482 77.04 14.18 21.19
CA ASP A 482 78.34 13.55 21.43
C ASP A 482 79.49 14.29 20.72
N LEU A 483 79.27 14.77 19.49
CA LEU A 483 80.23 15.59 18.76
C LEU A 483 80.37 16.98 19.40
N ASN A 484 79.27 17.60 19.83
CA ASN A 484 79.29 18.89 20.53
C ASN A 484 80.06 18.80 21.86
N ALA A 485 79.89 17.72 22.61
CA ALA A 485 80.67 17.48 23.84
C ALA A 485 82.19 17.35 23.54
N LYS A 486 82.56 16.65 22.46
CA LYS A 486 83.97 16.54 22.02
C LYS A 486 84.56 17.87 21.59
N VAL A 487 83.77 18.72 20.90
CA VAL A 487 84.17 20.10 20.56
C VAL A 487 84.43 20.89 21.83
N GLN A 488 83.53 20.88 22.81
CA GLN A 488 83.70 21.59 24.08
C GLN A 488 84.93 21.14 24.87
N THR A 489 85.27 19.84 24.85
CA THR A 489 86.52 19.36 25.48
C THR A 489 87.77 19.84 24.75
N LEU A 490 87.74 19.92 23.41
CA LEU A 490 88.85 20.43 22.61
C LEU A 490 89.01 21.95 22.74
N GLU A 491 87.90 22.70 22.82
CA GLU A 491 87.91 24.14 23.12
C GLU A 491 88.53 24.43 24.48
N ALA A 492 88.21 23.63 25.51
CA ALA A 492 88.83 23.73 26.83
C ALA A 492 90.33 23.36 26.81
N GLU A 493 90.74 22.34 26.05
CA GLU A 493 92.16 22.02 25.85
C GLU A 493 92.91 23.14 25.12
N VAL A 494 92.32 23.76 24.11
CA VAL A 494 92.93 24.89 23.37
C VAL A 494 93.07 26.10 24.29
N SER A 495 92.01 26.49 25.02
CA SER A 495 92.07 27.59 26.00
C SER A 495 93.16 27.37 27.05
N CYS A 496 93.33 26.16 27.55
CA CYS A 496 94.38 25.80 28.52
C CYS A 496 95.80 25.89 27.92
N ARG A 497 95.96 25.58 26.62
CA ARG A 497 97.23 25.76 25.91
C ARG A 497 97.50 27.23 25.61
N ASP A 498 96.47 28.01 25.28
CA ASP A 498 96.57 29.45 25.06
C ASP A 498 96.97 30.16 26.37
N ASP A 499 96.32 29.84 27.50
CA ASP A 499 96.73 30.30 28.85
C ASP A 499 98.20 30.00 29.17
N MET A 500 98.69 28.82 28.76
CA MET A 500 100.09 28.40 28.95
C MET A 500 101.04 29.17 28.02
N ILE A 501 100.67 29.41 26.75
CA ILE A 501 101.43 30.26 25.82
C ILE A 501 101.50 31.68 26.38
N ASP A 502 100.37 32.22 26.85
CA ASP A 502 100.26 33.54 27.44
C ASP A 502 101.07 33.64 28.75
N GLN A 503 101.34 32.53 29.46
CA GLN A 503 102.29 32.46 30.57
C GLN A 503 103.74 32.44 30.10
N MET A 504 104.07 31.67 29.05
CA MET A 504 105.40 31.59 28.47
C MET A 504 105.84 32.93 27.86
N ASP A 505 104.95 33.64 27.16
CA ASP A 505 105.23 34.96 26.60
C ASP A 505 105.48 36.01 27.70
N LYS A 506 104.77 35.94 28.83
CA LYS A 506 105.08 36.79 30.00
C LYS A 506 106.47 36.49 30.57
N GLN A 507 106.91 35.23 30.59
CA GLN A 507 108.28 34.86 30.97
C GLN A 507 109.32 35.33 29.95
N LEU A 508 109.07 35.19 28.65
CA LEU A 508 109.95 35.67 27.59
C LEU A 508 110.08 37.20 27.62
N GLN A 509 108.99 37.94 27.84
CA GLN A 509 109.00 39.38 28.01
C GLN A 509 109.73 39.83 29.29
N GLN A 510 109.67 39.05 30.38
CA GLN A 510 110.46 39.28 31.59
C GLN A 510 111.96 39.11 31.32
N LEU A 511 112.37 37.98 30.76
CA LEU A 511 113.76 37.71 30.38
C LEU A 511 114.28 38.73 29.36
N HIS A 512 113.46 39.16 28.40
CA HIS A 512 113.86 40.18 27.44
C HIS A 512 114.11 41.55 28.10
N ARG A 513 113.28 41.95 29.07
CA ARG A 513 113.53 43.16 29.88
C ARG A 513 114.79 43.05 30.73
N GLU A 514 115.03 41.90 31.36
CA GLU A 514 116.27 41.65 32.12
C GLU A 514 117.51 41.69 31.21
N HIS A 515 117.44 41.13 30.00
CA HIS A 515 118.50 41.24 29.01
C HIS A 515 118.72 42.68 28.53
N GLN A 516 117.66 43.46 28.27
CA GLN A 516 117.78 44.89 27.94
C GLN A 516 118.43 45.69 29.08
N GLU A 517 118.05 45.44 30.32
CA GLU A 517 118.70 46.04 31.49
C GLU A 517 120.18 45.66 31.61
N LEU A 518 120.54 44.40 31.38
CA LEU A 518 121.92 43.93 31.40
C LEU A 518 122.76 44.55 30.27
N ILE A 519 122.18 44.73 29.07
CA ILE A 519 122.81 45.45 27.96
C ILE A 519 123.05 46.91 28.35
N ALA A 520 122.04 47.61 28.89
CA ALA A 520 122.19 49.00 29.33
C ALA A 520 123.25 49.16 30.45
N LYS A 521 123.32 48.21 31.39
CA LYS A 521 124.35 48.16 32.43
C LYS A 521 125.74 47.93 31.82
N ALA A 522 125.87 47.01 30.86
CA ALA A 522 127.12 46.73 30.14
C ALA A 522 127.57 47.92 29.27
N GLU A 523 126.67 48.60 28.56
CA GLU A 523 126.97 49.82 27.81
C GLU A 523 127.42 50.97 28.72
N GLY A 524 126.79 51.13 29.89
CA GLY A 524 127.22 52.09 30.91
C GLY A 524 128.63 51.79 31.41
N SER A 525 128.92 50.52 31.71
CA SER A 525 130.28 50.07 32.06
C SER A 525 131.29 50.28 30.92
N HIS A 526 130.89 50.03 29.66
CA HIS A 526 131.77 50.23 28.50
C HIS A 526 132.11 51.72 28.29
N LYS A 527 131.14 52.63 28.49
CA LYS A 527 131.38 54.08 28.47
C LYS A 527 132.42 54.50 29.51
N LEU A 528 132.29 54.02 30.75
CA LEU A 528 133.30 54.25 31.81
C LEU A 528 134.68 53.67 31.46
N VAL A 529 134.74 52.52 30.78
CA VAL A 529 136.00 51.94 30.28
C VAL A 529 136.63 52.80 29.19
N GLU A 530 135.84 53.33 28.24
CA GLU A 530 136.36 54.22 27.19
C GLU A 530 136.74 55.62 27.75
N GLU A 531 136.02 56.15 28.74
CA GLU A 531 136.42 57.34 29.49
C GLU A 531 137.76 57.13 30.21
N MET A 532 137.93 56.02 30.94
CA MET A 532 139.20 55.68 31.61
C MET A 532 140.34 55.45 30.60
N LYS A 533 140.06 54.88 29.44
CA LYS A 533 141.01 54.63 28.34
C LYS A 533 141.40 55.92 27.62
N SER A 534 140.46 56.84 27.36
CA SER A 534 140.78 58.17 26.83
C SER A 534 141.64 58.97 27.81
N ARG A 535 141.32 58.95 29.10
CA ARG A 535 142.13 59.54 30.17
C ARG A 535 143.50 58.88 30.33
N THR A 536 143.61 57.57 30.09
CA THR A 536 144.90 56.88 30.02
C THR A 536 145.71 57.39 28.83
N SER A 537 145.09 57.55 27.65
CA SER A 537 145.77 58.08 26.47
C SER A 537 146.18 59.56 26.60
N GLU A 538 145.38 60.38 27.30
CA GLU A 538 145.76 61.75 27.67
C GLU A 538 147.00 61.77 28.58
N LEU A 539 147.06 60.87 29.57
CA LEU A 539 148.21 60.73 30.47
C LEU A 539 149.43 60.15 29.76
N GLU A 540 149.27 59.20 28.83
CA GLU A 540 150.33 58.70 27.95
C GLU A 540 150.88 59.81 27.05
N GLY A 541 150.01 60.62 26.45
CA GLY A 541 150.38 61.78 25.65
C GLY A 541 151.11 62.85 26.47
N GLU A 542 150.71 63.08 27.72
CA GLU A 542 151.41 63.97 28.64
C GLU A 542 152.78 63.40 29.06
N ILE A 543 152.87 62.10 29.35
CA ILE A 543 154.14 61.41 29.59
C ILE A 543 155.07 61.51 28.38
N GLU A 544 154.55 61.40 27.15
CA GLU A 544 155.36 61.55 25.93
C GLU A 544 155.82 63.00 25.73
N ARG A 545 154.96 64.00 25.98
CA ARG A 545 155.38 65.42 26.02
C ARG A 545 156.50 65.64 27.05
N GLN A 546 156.38 65.07 28.24
CA GLN A 546 157.41 65.16 29.27
C GLN A 546 158.72 64.46 28.86
N LYS A 547 158.67 63.31 28.18
CA LYS A 547 159.86 62.68 27.58
C LYS A 547 160.52 63.59 26.56
N VAL A 548 159.76 64.25 25.68
CA VAL A 548 160.31 65.20 24.69
C VAL A 548 161.02 66.35 25.40
N VAL A 549 160.39 67.00 26.39
CA VAL A 549 161.04 68.09 27.16
C VAL A 549 162.28 67.59 27.92
N ILE A 550 162.28 66.36 28.44
CA ILE A 550 163.46 65.75 29.07
C ILE A 550 164.57 65.46 28.05
N LEU A 551 164.23 65.06 26.82
CA LEU A 551 165.19 64.82 25.72
C LEU A 551 165.77 66.13 25.18
N GLU A 552 164.95 67.17 25.03
CA GLU A 552 165.36 68.52 24.65
C GLU A 552 166.28 69.12 25.72
N GLY A 553 165.86 69.13 26.99
CA GLY A 553 166.71 69.56 28.11
C GLY A 553 167.93 68.65 28.38
N ALA A 554 168.00 67.47 27.76
CA ALA A 554 169.20 66.65 27.70
C ALA A 554 170.08 66.98 26.48
N GLU A 555 169.50 67.42 25.36
CA GLU A 555 170.25 67.92 24.21
C GLU A 555 170.82 69.31 24.47
N GLU A 556 170.12 70.19 25.17
CA GLU A 556 170.68 71.46 25.67
C GLU A 556 171.90 71.21 26.57
N LYS A 557 171.84 70.20 27.45
CA LYS A 557 173.00 69.78 28.26
C LYS A 557 174.13 69.24 27.38
N ARG A 558 173.83 68.48 26.32
CA ARG A 558 174.82 68.04 25.33
C ARG A 558 175.40 69.21 24.52
N GLU A 559 174.62 70.24 24.20
CA GLU A 559 175.07 71.47 23.53
C GLU A 559 175.98 72.31 24.45
N VAL A 560 175.61 72.50 25.72
CA VAL A 560 176.47 73.15 26.71
C VAL A 560 177.80 72.40 26.88
N ILE A 561 177.78 71.06 26.87
CA ILE A 561 179.00 70.24 26.84
C ILE A 561 179.78 70.47 25.53
N ARG A 562 179.14 70.51 24.37
CA ARG A 562 179.79 70.79 23.07
C ARG A 562 180.43 72.18 23.04
N GLN A 563 179.76 73.22 23.56
CA GLN A 563 180.31 74.57 23.71
C GLN A 563 181.47 74.63 24.71
N LEU A 564 181.38 73.90 25.83
CA LEU A 564 182.47 73.80 26.80
C LEU A 564 183.70 73.11 26.19
N CYS A 565 183.51 72.02 25.43
CA CYS A 565 184.60 71.39 24.69
C CYS A 565 185.23 72.36 23.67
N PHE A 566 184.43 73.14 22.94
CA PHE A 566 184.93 74.14 22.00
C PHE A 566 185.73 75.25 22.69
N SER A 567 185.30 75.72 23.86
CA SER A 567 186.06 76.73 24.63
C SER A 567 187.37 76.17 25.18
N ILE A 568 187.39 74.92 25.66
CA ILE A 568 188.61 74.21 26.07
C ILE A 568 189.57 74.04 24.89
N GLU A 569 189.08 73.66 23.70
CA GLU A 569 189.88 73.55 22.47
C GLU A 569 190.45 74.92 22.03
N HIS A 570 189.68 76.01 22.21
CA HIS A 570 190.14 77.37 21.97
C HIS A 570 191.27 77.78 22.93
N TYR A 571 191.12 77.54 24.24
CA TYR A 571 192.19 77.78 25.22
C TYR A 571 193.42 76.90 24.97
N ARG A 572 193.24 75.64 24.57
CA ARG A 572 194.31 74.71 24.20
C ARG A 572 195.09 75.21 22.98
N ASN A 573 194.40 75.73 21.96
CA ASN A 573 195.01 76.38 20.81
C ASN A 573 195.73 77.69 21.18
N GLY A 574 195.13 78.52 22.05
CA GLY A 574 195.76 79.73 22.58
C GLY A 574 197.08 79.41 23.30
N TYR A 575 197.08 78.40 24.17
CA TYR A 575 198.26 77.92 24.87
C TYR A 575 199.33 77.38 23.91
N TYR A 576 198.93 76.64 22.86
CA TYR A 576 199.85 76.19 21.81
C TYR A 576 200.50 77.35 21.04
N ARG A 577 199.74 78.40 20.71
CA ARG A 577 200.28 79.62 20.05
C ARG A 577 201.25 80.35 20.97
N LEU A 578 200.89 80.53 22.24
CA LEU A 578 201.74 81.20 23.24
C LEU A 578 203.05 80.41 23.48
N ARG A 579 202.97 79.08 23.63
CA ARG A 579 204.12 78.18 23.75
C ARG A 579 205.07 78.26 22.54
N LYS A 580 204.53 78.45 21.33
CA LYS A 580 205.30 78.57 20.08
C LYS A 580 205.96 79.94 19.89
N ALA A 581 205.46 80.99 20.55
CA ALA A 581 206.02 82.35 20.48
C ALA A 581 207.22 82.59 21.43
N VAL A 582 207.34 81.82 22.51
CA VAL A 582 208.36 82.04 23.57
C VAL A 582 209.67 81.26 23.33
N GLN A 583 209.66 80.21 22.51
CA GLN A 583 210.85 79.40 22.25
C GLN A 583 211.81 80.02 21.22
N GLY A 584 212.45 81.13 21.59
CA GLY A 584 213.54 81.67 20.76
C GLY A 584 214.13 83.01 21.16
N HIS A 585 214.86 83.11 22.29
CA HIS A 585 216.17 83.80 22.40
C HIS A 585 216.87 83.55 23.78
N ARG A 586 218.17 83.20 23.77
CA ARG A 586 219.19 83.15 24.85
C ARG A 586 218.92 82.46 26.24
N ARG A 587 219.26 81.16 26.29
CA ARG A 587 220.12 80.40 27.26
C ARG A 587 220.24 80.78 28.77
N VAL A 588 220.12 79.71 29.61
CA VAL A 588 220.97 79.30 30.78
C VAL A 588 220.75 79.99 32.16
N PRO A 589 220.69 79.27 33.32
CA PRO A 589 220.39 77.82 33.57
C PRO A 589 219.64 77.48 34.92
N VAL A 590 219.63 76.17 35.27
CA VAL A 590 219.71 75.56 36.65
C VAL A 590 218.46 75.27 37.52
N LEU A 591 218.29 73.95 37.80
CA LEU A 591 217.84 73.20 39.00
C LEU A 591 216.79 73.75 40.00
N ALA A 592 215.81 72.92 40.39
CA ALA A 592 215.84 72.09 41.63
C ALA A 592 214.42 71.68 42.12
N SER A 593 214.36 70.52 42.81
CA SER A 593 213.22 69.97 43.59
C SER A 593 211.90 69.69 42.86
#